data_AF-A0A2V8BED6-F1
#
_entry.id   AF-A0A2V8BED6-F1
#
_cell.length_a   1.000
_cell.length_b   1.000
_cell.length_c   1.000
_cell.angle_alpha   90.00
_cell.angle_beta   90.00
_cell.angle_gamma   90.00
#
_symmetry.space_group_name_H-M   'P 1'
#
loop_
_entity.id
_entity.type
_entity.pdbx_description
1 polymer ?
#
loop_
_entity_poly.entity_id
_entity_poly.type
_entity_poly.pdbx_seq_one_letter_code
_entity_poly.pdbx_strand_id
1 'polypeptide(L)'
;MIATPLKALAAAALTVSAMSWPSGHVQPNTNAVQQEVSAAEIDRTLRAIDVDRTSGSEGERASAKYLDRRLAEYGIAHMLYDSHLYLSWPGRAELVVPALGTIRGKTAAFAAATPKDG
;
A
#
# COMPACT_ATOMS: atom_id res chain seq x y z
N MET A 1 -11.85 52.48 41.27
CA MET A 1 -11.43 52.44 39.86
C MET A 1 -10.18 51.59 39.77
N ILE A 2 -10.29 50.46 39.07
CA ILE A 2 -9.29 49.76 38.22
C ILE A 2 -9.87 48.35 38.08
N ALA A 3 -10.37 48.07 36.88
CA ALA A 3 -11.00 46.83 36.48
C ALA A 3 -9.96 45.93 35.81
N THR A 4 -9.88 44.66 36.20
CA THR A 4 -9.48 43.57 35.29
C THR A 4 -9.90 42.22 35.91
N PRO A 5 -10.82 41.45 35.29
CA PRO A 5 -11.05 40.07 35.72
C PRO A 5 -10.04 39.12 35.07
N LEU A 6 -9.39 38.27 35.87
CA LEU A 6 -8.65 37.10 35.40
C LEU A 6 -9.61 36.19 34.63
N LYS A 7 -9.26 35.86 33.38
CA LYS A 7 -9.96 34.88 32.55
C LYS A 7 -9.95 33.52 33.23
N ALA A 8 -11.14 32.97 33.49
CA ALA A 8 -11.33 31.58 33.87
C ALA A 8 -10.88 30.67 32.71
N LEU A 9 -9.95 29.75 32.96
CA LEU A 9 -9.71 28.60 32.08
C LEU A 9 -10.91 27.65 32.22
N ALA A 10 -11.81 27.68 31.24
CA ALA A 10 -12.78 26.60 31.08
C ALA A 10 -12.06 25.40 30.47
N ALA A 11 -11.84 24.36 31.27
CA ALA A 11 -11.44 23.05 30.77
C ALA A 11 -12.60 22.48 29.93
N ALA A 12 -12.52 22.62 28.61
CA ALA A 12 -13.42 21.95 27.70
C ALA A 12 -13.07 20.46 27.73
N ALA A 13 -13.84 19.68 28.49
CA ALA A 13 -13.84 18.23 28.41
C ALA A 13 -14.27 17.84 26.99
N LEU A 14 -13.30 17.46 26.15
CA LEU A 14 -13.57 16.74 24.91
C LEU A 14 -14.10 15.35 25.28
N THR A 15 -15.41 15.23 25.37
CA THR A 15 -16.07 13.92 25.32
C THR A 15 -15.79 13.34 23.94
N VAL A 16 -14.82 12.43 23.87
CA VAL A 16 -14.67 11.51 22.73
C VAL A 16 -15.89 10.62 22.75
N SER A 17 -16.94 11.00 22.03
CA SER A 17 -18.01 10.06 21.70
C SER A 17 -17.38 8.93 20.92
N ALA A 18 -17.32 7.75 21.53
CA ALA A 18 -17.03 6.52 20.83
C ALA A 18 -18.04 6.39 19.69
N MET A 19 -17.62 6.70 18.46
CA MET A 19 -18.39 6.35 17.28
C MET A 19 -18.38 4.83 17.22
N SER A 20 -19.43 4.21 17.73
CA SER A 20 -19.69 2.79 17.53
C SER A 20 -19.87 2.57 16.03
N TRP A 21 -18.86 2.01 15.37
CA TRP A 21 -19.06 1.47 14.03
C TRP A 21 -20.10 0.37 14.12
N PRO A 22 -21.18 0.41 13.32
CA PRO A 22 -22.10 -0.71 13.25
C PRO A 22 -21.34 -1.91 12.67
N SER A 23 -20.86 -2.80 13.54
CA SER A 23 -20.28 -4.10 13.18
C SER A 23 -21.38 -5.10 12.81
N GLY A 24 -22.35 -4.66 12.00
CA GLY A 24 -23.34 -5.54 11.41
C GLY A 24 -22.74 -6.16 10.16
N HIS A 25 -22.09 -7.32 10.29
CA HIS A 25 -21.78 -8.15 9.14
C HIS A 25 -23.10 -8.70 8.57
N VAL A 26 -23.73 -7.95 7.66
CA VAL A 26 -24.79 -8.48 6.80
C VAL A 26 -24.16 -9.64 6.02
N GLN A 27 -24.63 -10.86 6.27
CA GLN A 27 -24.19 -12.03 5.51
C GLN A 27 -24.64 -11.81 4.05
N PRO A 28 -23.70 -11.67 3.10
CA PRO A 28 -24.07 -11.41 1.72
C PRO A 28 -24.87 -12.61 1.19
N ASN A 29 -25.92 -12.32 0.43
CA ASN A 29 -26.57 -13.35 -0.37
C ASN A 29 -25.56 -13.84 -1.42
N THR A 30 -24.92 -14.98 -1.18
CA THR A 30 -23.85 -15.52 -2.02
C THR A 30 -24.27 -15.65 -3.49
N ASN A 31 -25.54 -15.97 -3.77
CA ASN A 31 -26.05 -16.08 -5.13
C ASN A 31 -26.12 -14.72 -5.83
N ALA A 32 -26.53 -13.67 -5.11
CA ALA A 32 -26.57 -12.31 -5.67
C ALA A 32 -25.15 -11.83 -6.00
N VAL A 33 -24.19 -12.05 -5.10
CA VAL A 33 -22.78 -11.69 -5.32
C VAL A 33 -22.20 -12.46 -6.52
N GLN A 34 -22.45 -13.77 -6.63
CA GLN A 34 -21.97 -14.57 -7.75
C GLN A 34 -22.48 -14.07 -9.11
N GLN A 35 -23.71 -13.55 -9.17
CA GLN A 35 -24.27 -12.99 -10.40
C GLN A 35 -23.63 -11.66 -10.82
N GLU A 36 -23.05 -10.91 -9.88
CA GLU A 36 -22.37 -9.65 -10.15
C GLU A 36 -20.89 -9.84 -10.55
N VAL A 37 -20.30 -11.01 -10.28
CA VAL A 37 -18.91 -11.29 -10.65
C VAL A 37 -18.78 -11.37 -12.17
N SER A 38 -18.01 -10.44 -12.74
CA SER A 38 -17.75 -10.37 -14.17
C SER A 38 -16.31 -10.77 -14.50
N ALA A 39 -16.14 -11.90 -15.20
CA ALA A 39 -14.84 -12.31 -15.72
C ALA A 39 -14.23 -11.27 -16.68
N ALA A 40 -15.07 -10.58 -17.46
CA ALA A 40 -14.62 -9.52 -18.35
C ALA A 40 -14.07 -8.30 -17.60
N GLU A 41 -14.63 -7.97 -16.44
CA GLU A 41 -14.12 -6.89 -15.59
C GLU A 41 -12.79 -7.28 -14.92
N ILE A 42 -12.67 -8.54 -14.50
CA ILE A 42 -11.41 -9.09 -13.97
C ILE A 42 -10.31 -8.98 -15.03
N ASP A 43 -10.56 -9.46 -16.24
CA ASP A 43 -9.58 -9.39 -17.34
C ASP A 43 -9.21 -7.95 -17.70
N ARG A 44 -10.19 -7.04 -17.73
CA ARG A 44 -9.95 -5.61 -17.96
C ARG A 44 -9.02 -5.03 -16.88
N THR A 45 -9.29 -5.34 -15.62
CA THR A 45 -8.48 -4.87 -14.49
C THR A 45 -7.07 -5.43 -14.59
N LEU A 46 -6.92 -6.73 -14.78
CA LEU A 46 -5.62 -7.39 -14.90
C LEU A 46 -4.77 -6.79 -16.03
N ARG A 47 -5.36 -6.56 -17.20
CA ARG A 47 -4.68 -5.91 -18.33
C ARG A 47 -4.27 -4.47 -18.05
N ALA A 48 -5.10 -3.72 -17.33
CA ALA A 48 -4.81 -2.31 -17.03
C ALA A 48 -3.64 -2.14 -16.04
N ILE A 49 -3.37 -3.15 -15.22
CA ILE A 49 -2.27 -3.16 -14.24
C ILE A 49 -1.15 -4.16 -14.60
N ASP A 50 -1.13 -4.62 -15.85
CA ASP A 50 -0.13 -5.55 -16.39
C ASP A 50 1.18 -4.81 -16.72
N VAL A 51 1.82 -4.31 -15.67
CA VAL A 51 3.08 -3.57 -15.70
C VAL A 51 4.00 -4.06 -14.58
N ASP A 52 5.28 -3.70 -14.62
CA ASP A 52 6.18 -3.95 -13.49
C ASP A 52 5.76 -3.11 -12.28
N ARG A 53 5.15 -3.77 -11.29
CA ARG A 53 4.65 -3.18 -10.04
C ARG A 53 5.61 -3.42 -8.88
N THR A 54 6.89 -3.61 -9.14
CA THR A 54 7.90 -3.67 -8.07
C THR A 54 7.80 -2.42 -7.19
N SER A 55 7.85 -2.59 -5.87
CA SER A 55 7.67 -1.46 -4.94
C SER A 55 8.66 -0.33 -5.20
N GLY A 56 8.14 0.90 -5.19
CA GLY A 56 8.87 2.12 -5.54
C GLY A 56 8.93 2.41 -7.06
N SER A 57 8.45 1.51 -7.91
CA SER A 57 8.45 1.71 -9.37
C SER A 57 7.36 2.67 -9.86
N GLU A 58 7.48 3.14 -11.10
CA GLU A 58 6.41 3.91 -11.75
C GLU A 58 5.17 3.04 -12.03
N GLY A 59 5.36 1.76 -12.33
CA GLY A 59 4.25 0.85 -12.59
C GLY A 59 3.41 0.57 -11.34
N GLU A 60 4.02 0.52 -10.15
CA GLU A 60 3.29 0.48 -8.88
C GLU A 60 2.42 1.73 -8.73
N ARG A 61 2.98 2.93 -8.90
CA ARG A 61 2.25 4.21 -8.79
C ARG A 61 1.11 4.31 -9.81
N ALA A 62 1.35 3.90 -11.05
CA ALA A 62 0.33 3.90 -12.09
C ALA A 62 -0.82 2.94 -11.76
N SER A 63 -0.50 1.76 -11.24
CA SER A 63 -1.49 0.75 -10.84
C SER A 63 -2.31 1.19 -9.63
N ALA A 64 -1.68 1.80 -8.63
CA ALA A 64 -2.37 2.37 -7.48
C ALA A 64 -3.37 3.45 -7.90
N LYS A 65 -2.98 4.36 -8.80
CA LYS A 65 -3.88 5.38 -9.37
C LYS A 65 -5.03 4.77 -10.17
N TYR A 66 -4.78 3.68 -10.89
CA TYR A 66 -5.85 2.97 -11.59
C TYR A 66 -6.89 2.42 -10.61
N LEU A 67 -6.44 1.77 -9.53
CA LEU A 67 -7.33 1.18 -8.53
C LEU A 67 -8.10 2.24 -7.74
N ASP A 68 -7.44 3.32 -7.33
CA ASP A 68 -8.06 4.48 -6.69
C ASP A 68 -9.24 5.01 -7.52
N ARG A 69 -9.00 5.26 -8.82
CA ARG A 69 -10.07 5.68 -9.75
C ARG A 69 -11.20 4.64 -9.85
N ARG A 70 -10.91 3.34 -10.00
CA ARG A 70 -11.96 2.31 -10.14
C ARG A 70 -12.80 2.18 -8.88
N LEU A 71 -12.18 2.26 -7.69
CA LEU A 71 -12.91 2.24 -6.43
C LEU A 71 -13.82 3.48 -6.28
N ALA A 72 -13.35 4.65 -6.74
CA ALA A 72 -14.18 5.86 -6.78
C ALA A 72 -15.38 5.71 -7.71
N GLU A 73 -15.19 5.13 -8.90
CA GLU A 73 -16.24 4.86 -9.88
C GLU A 73 -17.31 3.88 -9.36
N TYR A 74 -16.91 2.95 -8.48
CA TYR A 74 -17.85 2.05 -7.78
C TYR A 74 -18.54 2.70 -6.58
N GLY A 75 -18.21 3.95 -6.24
CA GLY A 75 -18.77 4.64 -5.08
C GLY A 75 -18.24 4.10 -3.74
N ILE A 76 -17.11 3.38 -3.75
CA ILE A 76 -16.50 2.83 -2.54
C ILE A 76 -15.72 3.93 -1.84
N ALA A 77 -16.00 4.19 -0.56
CA ALA A 77 -15.21 5.10 0.25
C ALA A 77 -13.82 4.49 0.50
N HIS A 78 -12.75 5.18 0.05
CA HIS A 78 -11.37 4.72 0.19
C HIS A 78 -10.41 5.91 0.34
N MET A 79 -9.16 5.61 0.69
CA MET A 79 -8.08 6.58 0.81
C MET A 79 -6.79 5.93 0.28
N LEU A 80 -6.07 6.66 -0.57
CA LEU A 80 -4.73 6.29 -0.98
C LEU A 80 -3.71 6.81 0.04
N TYR A 81 -2.87 5.91 0.57
CA TYR A 81 -1.79 6.25 1.49
C TYR A 81 -0.46 6.26 0.77
N ASP A 82 0.32 7.31 0.99
CA ASP A 82 1.73 7.36 0.60
C ASP A 82 2.59 6.93 1.79
N SER A 83 3.64 6.16 1.52
CA SER A 83 4.51 5.61 2.55
C SER A 83 5.97 5.65 2.14
N HIS A 84 6.83 6.03 3.07
CA HIS A 84 8.28 6.05 2.87
C HIS A 84 8.87 4.82 3.55
N LEU A 85 9.30 3.85 2.75
CA LEU A 85 9.80 2.56 3.22
C LEU A 85 11.25 2.36 2.80
N TYR A 86 12.01 1.65 3.63
CA TYR A 86 13.32 1.14 3.22
C TYR A 86 13.12 0.01 2.21
N LEU A 87 13.66 0.19 1.01
CA LEU A 87 13.61 -0.79 -0.07
C LEU A 87 15.00 -1.40 -0.31
N SER A 88 15.04 -2.72 -0.48
CA SER A 88 16.24 -3.43 -0.92
C SER A 88 16.13 -3.70 -2.41
N TRP A 89 16.95 -3.03 -3.23
CA TRP A 89 17.03 -3.29 -4.67
C TRP A 89 18.29 -4.10 -5.00
N PRO A 90 18.17 -5.42 -5.26
CA PRO A 90 19.32 -6.22 -5.60
C PRO A 90 19.86 -5.81 -6.98
N GLY A 91 21.15 -5.51 -7.04
CA GLY A 91 21.86 -5.26 -8.30
C GLY A 91 22.32 -6.57 -8.94
N ARG A 92 23.63 -6.81 -8.91
CA ARG A 92 24.28 -8.02 -9.44
C ARG A 92 24.60 -9.00 -8.30
N ALA A 93 24.36 -10.28 -8.55
CA ALA A 93 24.72 -11.36 -7.64
C ALA A 93 25.45 -12.46 -8.42
N GLU A 94 26.77 -12.49 -8.32
CA GLU A 94 27.62 -13.45 -9.03
C GLU A 94 28.73 -13.93 -8.09
N LEU A 95 29.10 -15.21 -8.19
CA LEU A 95 30.22 -15.81 -7.49
C LEU A 95 31.19 -16.37 -8.53
N VAL A 96 32.46 -15.99 -8.44
CA VAL A 96 33.52 -16.57 -9.27
C VAL A 96 34.20 -17.67 -8.49
N VAL A 97 34.13 -18.90 -8.99
CA VAL A 97 34.76 -20.06 -8.37
C VAL A 97 35.90 -20.55 -9.27
N PRO A 98 37.15 -20.61 -8.77
CA PRO A 98 38.26 -21.17 -9.54
C PRO A 98 37.91 -22.56 -10.08
N ALA A 99 38.28 -22.85 -11.33
CA ALA A 99 37.97 -24.07 -12.08
C ALA A 99 36.48 -24.30 -12.46
N LEU A 100 35.53 -23.58 -11.87
CA LEU A 100 34.09 -23.72 -12.16
C LEU A 100 33.49 -22.51 -12.89
N GLY A 101 34.18 -21.37 -12.90
CA GLY A 101 33.74 -20.16 -13.59
C GLY A 101 32.75 -19.33 -12.76
N THR A 102 31.89 -18.58 -13.45
CA THR A 102 30.92 -17.67 -12.82
C THR A 102 29.59 -18.37 -12.56
N ILE A 103 29.14 -18.33 -11.31
CA ILE A 103 27.86 -18.84 -10.86
C ILE A 103 26.94 -17.64 -10.57
N ARG A 104 25.72 -17.65 -11.13
CA ARG A 104 24.70 -16.65 -10.79
C ARG A 104 24.14 -16.94 -9.40
N GLY A 105 24.19 -15.92 -8.55
CA GLY A 105 23.67 -15.99 -7.18
C GLY A 105 22.31 -15.30 -7.03
N LYS A 106 21.78 -15.37 -5.81
CA LYS A 106 20.67 -14.57 -5.32
C LYS A 106 21.11 -13.92 -4.01
N THR A 107 20.94 -12.61 -3.88
CA THR A 107 21.20 -11.92 -2.62
C THR A 107 20.03 -12.09 -1.66
N ALA A 108 20.34 -12.13 -0.36
CA ALA A 108 19.32 -11.91 0.65
C ALA A 108 18.84 -10.45 0.59
N ALA A 109 17.58 -10.20 0.95
CA ALA A 109 17.07 -8.85 1.07
C ALA A 109 17.91 -8.06 2.08
N PHE A 110 18.26 -6.81 1.75
CA PHE A 110 19.10 -5.92 2.56
C PHE A 110 20.52 -6.42 2.82
N ALA A 111 21.01 -7.41 2.08
CA ALA A 111 22.40 -7.82 2.16
C ALA A 111 23.33 -6.66 1.75
N ALA A 112 24.46 -6.53 2.47
CA ALA A 112 25.51 -5.60 2.09
C ALA A 112 26.09 -5.97 0.72
N ALA A 113 26.46 -4.95 -0.07
CA ALA A 113 27.22 -5.17 -1.29
C ALA A 113 28.62 -5.71 -0.95
N THR A 114 29.16 -6.55 -1.83
CA THR A 114 30.57 -6.96 -1.75
C THR A 114 31.48 -5.73 -1.89
N PRO A 115 32.63 -5.70 -1.21
CA PRO A 115 33.63 -4.65 -1.40
C PRO A 115 34.12 -4.59 -2.85
N LYS A 116 34.83 -3.51 -3.20
CA LYS A 116 35.36 -3.29 -4.56
C LYS A 116 36.24 -4.45 -5.07
N ASP A 117 36.95 -5.12 -4.15
CA ASP A 117 37.92 -6.17 -4.49
C ASP A 117 37.32 -7.58 -4.52
N GLY A 118 36.01 -7.71 -4.31
CA GLY A 118 35.31 -9.00 -4.18
C GLY A 118 35.11 -9.42 -2.74
#